data_AF-A0A0A7GAU8-F1
#
_entry.id   AF-A0A0A7GAU8-F1
#
_cell.length_a   1.000
_cell.length_b   1.000
_cell.length_c   1.000
_cell.angle_alpha   90.00
_cell.angle_beta   90.00
_cell.angle_gamma   90.00
#
_symmetry.space_group_name_H-M   'P 1'
#
loop_
_entity.id
_entity.type
_entity.pdbx_description
1 polymer ?
#
loop_
_entity_poly.entity_id
_entity_poly.type
_entity_poly.pdbx_seq_one_letter_code
_entity_poly.pdbx_strand_id
1 'polypeptide(L)'
;MSVPTLLTLFRNGFILGYQTASSLSTIGFQTFAYVFPHGIFEIPAIIIAGAAGFKIPYEIIRYLAGKKEQIPTRGEIKEYLTLALISIILVVITAWIEANITLKIARSMLNSTKGI
;
A
#
# COMPACT_ATOMS: atom_id res chain seq x y z
N MET A 1 11.14 -10.12 10.44
CA MET A 1 9.89 -9.80 9.69
C MET A 1 10.12 -8.81 8.52
N SER A 2 11.36 -8.48 8.12
CA SER A 2 11.60 -7.53 7.02
C SER A 2 11.48 -8.13 5.62
N VAL A 3 11.90 -9.38 5.43
CA VAL A 3 11.91 -10.06 4.12
C VAL A 3 10.49 -10.27 3.54
N PRO A 4 9.48 -10.70 4.33
CA PRO A 4 8.11 -10.82 3.83
C PRO A 4 7.54 -9.46 3.41
N THR A 5 7.76 -8.42 4.22
CA THR A 5 7.29 -7.05 3.97
C THR A 5 7.87 -6.48 2.68
N LEU A 6 9.17 -6.67 2.46
CA LEU A 6 9.85 -6.25 1.23
C LEU A 6 9.28 -6.96 0.00
N LEU A 7 9.09 -8.29 0.10
CA LEU A 7 8.53 -9.09 -0.99
C LEU A 7 7.10 -8.68 -1.31
N THR A 8 6.27 -8.40 -0.29
CA THR A 8 4.90 -7.92 -0.49
C THR A 8 4.86 -6.53 -1.11
N LEU A 9 5.75 -5.62 -0.72
CA LEU A 9 5.81 -4.28 -1.31
C LEU A 9 6.18 -4.36 -2.80
N PHE A 10 7.21 -5.15 -3.12
CA PHE A 10 7.66 -5.35 -4.49
C PHE A 10 6.56 -5.98 -5.35
N ARG A 11 5.92 -7.04 -4.85
CA ARG A 11 4.83 -7.71 -5.56
C ARG A 11 3.65 -6.76 -5.79
N ASN A 12 3.25 -6.00 -4.77
CA ASN A 12 2.13 -5.06 -4.88
C ASN A 12 2.45 -3.94 -5.88
N GLY A 13 3.64 -3.34 -5.81
CA GLY A 13 4.08 -2.32 -6.76
C GLY A 13 4.18 -2.84 -8.19
N PHE A 14 4.69 -4.06 -8.38
CA PHE A 14 4.78 -4.69 -9.70
C PHE A 14 3.39 -4.96 -10.31
N ILE A 15 2.46 -5.51 -9.52
CA ILE A 15 1.09 -5.78 -9.97
C ILE A 15 0.37 -4.48 -10.35
N LEU A 16 0.50 -3.43 -9.54
CA LEU A 16 -0.08 -2.10 -9.82
C LEU A 16 0.52 -1.50 -11.09
N GLY A 17 1.84 -1.57 -11.26
CA GLY A 17 2.53 -1.08 -12.45
C GLY A 17 2.10 -1.81 -13.73
N TYR A 18 1.99 -3.15 -13.67
CA TYR A 18 1.53 -3.96 -14.79
C TYR A 18 0.08 -3.62 -15.19
N GLN A 19 -0.84 -3.55 -14.22
CA GLN A 19 -2.23 -3.19 -14.49
C GLN A 19 -2.38 -1.77 -15.05
N THR A 20 -1.60 -0.82 -14.53
CA THR A 20 -1.60 0.56 -15.02
C THR A 20 -1.07 0.63 -16.45
N ALA A 21 0.02 -0.08 -16.77
CA ALA A 21 0.59 -0.12 -18.12
C ALA A 21 -0.38 -0.75 -19.14
N SER A 22 -1.05 -1.85 -18.77
CA SER A 22 -2.07 -2.49 -19.62
C SER A 22 -3.32 -1.62 -19.80
N SER A 23 -3.67 -0.81 -18.80
CA SER A 23 -4.80 0.11 -18.89
C SER A 23 -4.45 1.33 -19.74
N LEU A 24 -3.22 1.84 -19.61
CA LEU A 24 -2.74 2.98 -20.39
C LEU A 24 -2.74 2.70 -21.91
N SER A 25 -2.42 1.47 -22.33
CA SER A 25 -2.49 1.06 -23.73
C SER A 25 -3.91 0.91 -24.27
N THR A 26 -4.91 0.74 -23.40
CA THR A 26 -6.31 0.47 -23.78
C THR A 26 -7.18 1.73 -23.72
N ILE A 27 -7.04 2.54 -22.67
CA ILE A 27 -7.89 3.71 -22.36
C ILE A 27 -7.10 5.02 -22.21
N GLY A 28 -5.78 5.01 -22.43
CA GLY A 28 -4.95 6.21 -22.46
C GLY A 28 -4.95 6.97 -21.13
N PHE A 29 -4.89 8.31 -21.18
CA PHE A 29 -4.85 9.20 -20.00
C PHE A 29 -6.03 9.02 -19.04
N GLN A 30 -7.15 8.42 -19.46
CA GLN A 30 -8.29 8.11 -18.59
C GLN A 30 -7.95 7.10 -17.50
N THR A 31 -6.85 6.32 -17.67
CA THR A 31 -6.30 5.43 -16.63
C THR A 31 -6.03 6.19 -15.32
N PHE A 32 -5.58 7.44 -15.40
CA PHE A 32 -5.35 8.26 -14.21
C PHE A 32 -6.64 8.53 -13.44
N ALA A 33 -7.80 8.66 -14.11
CA ALA A 33 -9.08 8.86 -13.42
C ALA A 33 -9.49 7.64 -12.57
N TYR A 34 -9.03 6.44 -12.92
CA TYR A 34 -9.24 5.23 -12.12
C TYR A 34 -8.28 5.14 -10.94
N VAL A 35 -6.99 5.41 -11.18
CA VAL A 35 -5.92 5.25 -10.18
C VAL A 35 -5.89 6.40 -9.17
N PHE A 36 -6.14 7.63 -9.60
CA PHE A 36 -6.04 8.83 -8.77
C PHE A 36 -6.90 8.82 -7.50
N PRO A 37 -8.21 8.47 -7.52
CA PRO A 37 -9.06 8.58 -6.35
C PRO A 37 -8.62 7.69 -5.18
N HIS A 38 -8.10 6.49 -5.44
CA HIS A 38 -7.64 5.57 -4.39
C HIS A 38 -6.11 5.65 -4.17
N GLY A 39 -5.33 5.90 -5.22
CA GLY A 39 -3.87 6.00 -5.17
C GLY A 39 -3.35 7.12 -4.26
N ILE A 40 -4.10 8.21 -4.09
CA ILE A 40 -3.74 9.30 -3.18
C ILE A 40 -3.69 8.85 -1.70
N PHE A 41 -4.48 7.83 -1.33
CA PHE A 41 -4.48 7.24 0.01
C PHE A 41 -3.56 6.02 0.10
N GLU A 42 -3.47 5.24 -0.98
CA GLU A 42 -2.65 4.03 -1.03
C GLU A 42 -1.15 4.31 -0.90
N ILE A 43 -0.62 5.29 -1.65
CA ILE A 43 0.80 5.66 -1.62
C ILE A 43 1.27 6.01 -0.19
N PRO A 44 0.64 6.96 0.53
CA PRO A 44 1.05 7.27 1.90
C PRO A 44 0.83 6.09 2.86
N ALA A 45 -0.22 5.29 2.68
CA ALA A 45 -0.44 4.10 3.51
C ALA A 45 0.71 3.09 3.40
N ILE A 46 1.16 2.80 2.17
CA ILE A 46 2.27 1.88 1.90
C ILE A 46 3.59 2.41 2.47
N ILE A 47 3.85 3.72 2.34
CA ILE A 47 5.05 4.35 2.90
C ILE A 47 5.07 4.24 4.42
N ILE A 48 3.96 4.56 5.09
CA ILE A 48 3.85 4.48 6.56
C ILE A 48 3.94 3.03 7.04
N ALA A 49 3.26 2.10 6.38
CA ALA A 49 3.30 0.68 6.70
C ALA A 49 4.71 0.09 6.51
N GLY A 50 5.39 0.47 5.43
CA GLY A 50 6.79 0.11 5.18
C GLY A 50 7.71 0.66 6.26
N ALA A 51 7.60 1.95 6.58
CA ALA A 51 8.38 2.60 7.63
C ALA A 51 8.19 1.91 9.00
N ALA A 52 6.94 1.63 9.40
CA ALA A 52 6.65 0.91 10.64
C ALA A 52 7.17 -0.54 10.62
N GLY A 53 7.02 -1.23 9.48
CA GLY A 53 7.40 -2.64 9.30
C GLY A 53 8.90 -2.90 9.23
N PHE A 54 9.71 -1.95 8.74
CA PHE A 54 11.17 -2.07 8.70
C PHE A 54 11.84 -1.67 10.02
N LYS A 55 11.25 -0.75 10.79
CA LYS A 55 11.89 -0.16 11.98
C LYS A 55 12.01 -1.16 13.15
N ILE A 56 10.98 -1.99 13.36
CA ILE A 56 10.98 -3.05 14.41
C ILE A 56 12.11 -4.07 14.19
N PRO A 57 12.20 -4.75 13.04
CA PRO A 57 13.27 -5.73 12.80
C PRO A 57 14.66 -5.08 12.66
N TYR A 58 14.76 -3.83 12.20
CA TYR A 58 16.03 -3.09 12.18
C TYR A 58 16.60 -2.87 13.59
N GLU A 59 15.75 -2.49 14.55
CA GLU A 59 16.15 -2.34 15.95
C GLU A 59 16.52 -3.69 16.59
N ILE A 60 15.80 -4.77 16.26
CA ILE A 60 16.16 -6.14 16.70
C ILE A 60 17.53 -6.56 16.15
N ILE A 61 17.83 -6.27 14.88
CA ILE A 61 19.13 -6.57 14.26
C ILE A 61 20.25 -5.76 14.93
N ARG A 62 20.02 -4.47 15.23
CA ARG A 62 21.01 -3.64 15.96
C ARG A 62 21.27 -4.13 17.38
N TYR A 63 20.24 -4.63 18.06
CA TYR A 63 20.36 -5.25 19.37
C TYR A 63 21.15 -6.57 19.30
N LEU A 64 20.80 -7.47 18.36
CA LEU A 64 21.54 -8.73 18.15
C LEU A 64 22.99 -8.52 17.70
N ALA A 65 23.26 -7.45 16.94
CA ALA A 65 24.60 -7.10 16.47
C ALA A 65 25.48 -6.45 17.56
N GLY A 66 25.00 -6.34 18.81
CA GLY A 66 25.74 -5.78 19.93
C GLY A 66 26.06 -4.29 19.81
N LYS A 67 25.46 -3.58 18.83
CA LYS A 67 25.68 -2.14 18.59
C LYS A 67 24.71 -1.24 19.36
N LYS A 68 23.84 -1.81 20.20
CA LYS A 68 22.93 -1.12 21.11
C LYS A 68 22.68 -2.00 22.34
N GLU A 69 22.86 -1.45 23.54
CA GLU A 69 22.58 -2.13 24.82
C GLU A 69 21.09 -2.07 25.24
N GLN A 70 20.24 -1.37 24.49
CA GLN A 70 18.87 -1.08 24.90
C GLN A 70 17.85 -1.67 23.93
N ILE A 71 16.94 -2.48 24.47
CA ILE A 71 15.74 -3.00 23.80
C ILE A 71 14.85 -1.80 23.42
N PRO A 72 14.18 -1.78 22.25
CA PRO A 72 13.21 -0.73 21.93
C PRO A 72 12.24 -0.53 23.10
N THR A 73 12.12 0.72 23.56
CA THR A 73 11.33 1.03 24.74
C THR A 73 9.86 0.78 24.43
N ARG A 74 9.06 0.34 25.42
CA ARG A 74 7.60 0.14 25.24
C ARG A 74 6.88 1.34 24.63
N GLY A 75 7.40 2.55 24.82
CA GLY A 75 6.91 3.79 24.19
C GLY A 75 7.13 3.83 22.67
N GLU A 76 8.32 3.50 22.20
CA GLU A 76 8.64 3.49 20.76
C GLU A 76 7.85 2.41 20.01
N ILE A 77 7.70 1.23 20.63
CA ILE A 77 6.89 0.14 20.08
C ILE A 77 5.43 0.58 19.93
N LYS A 78 4.87 1.28 20.92
CA LYS A 78 3.51 1.84 20.84
C LYS A 78 3.39 2.84 19.71
N GLU A 79 4.37 3.71 19.53
CA GLU A 79 4.37 4.70 18.45
C GLU A 79 4.39 4.02 17.06
N TYR A 80 5.19 2.95 16.90
CA TYR A 80 5.21 2.16 15.67
C TYR A 80 3.91 1.41 15.42
N LEU A 81 3.29 0.86 16.48
CA LEU A 81 1.97 0.27 16.41
C LEU A 81 0.91 1.29 16.03
N THR A 82 0.97 2.52 16.56
CA THR A 82 0.08 3.61 16.19
C THR A 82 0.23 3.97 14.71
N LEU A 83 1.48 4.10 14.21
CA LEU A 83 1.74 4.33 12.78
C LEU A 83 1.21 3.20 11.89
N ALA A 84 1.41 1.93 12.31
CA ALA A 84 0.85 0.78 11.62
C ALA A 84 -0.69 0.83 11.62
N LEU A 85 -1.31 1.20 12.73
CA LEU A 85 -2.76 1.30 12.84
C LEU A 85 -3.33 2.43 11.97
N ILE A 86 -2.64 3.57 11.89
CA ILE A 86 -2.95 4.66 10.96
C ILE A 86 -2.87 4.17 9.51
N SER A 87 -1.83 3.40 9.16
CA SER A 87 -1.70 2.85 7.80
C SER A 87 -2.84 1.89 7.46
N ILE A 88 -3.30 1.08 8.42
CA ILE A 88 -4.45 0.17 8.22
C ILE A 88 -5.71 0.98 7.95
N ILE A 89 -5.96 2.06 8.72
CA ILE A 89 -7.11 2.94 8.51
C ILE A 89 -7.06 3.56 7.10
N LEU A 90 -5.90 4.04 6.67
CA LEU A 90 -5.72 4.57 5.32
C LEU A 90 -6.02 3.52 4.24
N VAL A 91 -5.54 2.27 4.41
CA VAL A 91 -5.84 1.17 3.47
C VAL A 91 -7.34 0.86 3.42
N VAL A 92 -8.05 0.91 4.55
CA VAL A 92 -9.51 0.71 4.58
C VAL A 92 -10.22 1.82 3.81
N ILE A 93 -9.78 3.07 3.96
CA ILE A 93 -10.30 4.20 3.18
C ILE A 93 -10.03 3.99 1.69
N THR A 94 -8.81 3.58 1.31
CA THR A 94 -8.46 3.23 -0.07
C THR A 94 -9.40 2.18 -0.65
N ALA A 95 -9.61 1.07 0.07
CA ALA A 95 -10.47 -0.02 -0.38
C ALA A 95 -11.95 0.41 -0.50
N TRP A 96 -12.41 1.28 0.38
CA TRP A 96 -13.76 1.85 0.29
C TRP A 96 -13.92 2.76 -0.93
N ILE A 97 -12.93 3.61 -1.22
CA ILE A 97 -12.93 4.46 -2.42
C ILE A 97 -12.88 3.60 -3.68
N GLU A 98 -12.06 2.56 -3.70
CA GLU A 98 -11.98 1.62 -4.81
C GLU A 98 -13.33 0.92 -5.06
N ALA A 99 -13.97 0.44 -4.01
CA ALA A 99 -15.28 -0.23 -4.10
C ALA A 99 -16.40 0.68 -4.60
N ASN A 100 -16.36 1.97 -4.24
CA ASN A 100 -17.42 2.92 -4.59
C ASN A 100 -17.17 3.64 -5.91
N ILE A 101 -15.92 3.92 -6.27
CA ILE A 101 -15.55 4.71 -7.44
C ILE A 101 -14.99 3.80 -8.53
N THR A 102 -13.82 3.19 -8.29
CA THR A 102 -13.12 2.38 -9.29
C THR A 102 -13.98 1.22 -9.81
N LEU A 103 -14.65 0.49 -8.91
CA LEU A 103 -15.52 -0.64 -9.25
C LEU A 103 -16.78 -0.23 -10.03
N LYS A 104 -17.36 0.94 -9.74
CA LYS A 104 -18.52 1.45 -10.51
C LYS A 104 -18.13 1.79 -11.94
N ILE A 105 -16.98 2.44 -12.11
CA ILE A 105 -16.51 2.83 -13.44
C ILE A 105 -16.10 1.57 -14.24
N ALA A 106 -15.40 0.61 -13.62
CA ALA A 106 -15.05 -0.66 -14.24
C ALA A 106 -16.29 -1.46 -14.69
N ARG A 107 -17.34 -1.52 -13.86
CA ARG A 107 -18.62 -2.14 -14.25
C ARG A 107 -19.32 -1.42 -15.39
N SER A 108 -19.26 -0.09 -15.43
CA SER A 108 -19.82 0.71 -16.53
C SER A 108 -19.16 0.38 -17.86
N MET A 109 -17.83 0.21 -17.89
CA MET A 109 -17.10 -0.15 -19.10
C MET A 109 -17.37 -1.60 -19.55
N LEU A 110 -17.39 -2.55 -18.61
CA LEU A 110 -17.72 -3.96 -18.90
C LEU A 110 -19.13 -4.14 -19.49
N ASN A 111 -20.11 -3.37 -19.00
CA ASN A 111 -21.47 -3.40 -19.55
C ASN A 111 -21.55 -2.78 -20.95
N SER A 112 -20.68 -1.83 -21.30
CA SER A 112 -20.63 -1.24 -22.64
C SER A 112 -20.07 -2.20 -23.69
N THR A 113 -19.23 -3.17 -23.30
CA THR A 113 -18.67 -4.20 -24.21
C THR A 113 -19.64 -5.38 -24.44
N LYS A 114 -20.59 -5.62 -23.53
CA LYS A 114 -21.62 -6.67 -23.71
C LYS A 114 -22.82 -6.26 -24.58
N GLY A 115 -22.85 -5.00 -25.03
CA GLY A 115 -23.93 -4.44 -25.85
C GLY A 115 -23.64 -4.37 -27.36
N ILE A 116 -22.55 -5.01 -27.82
CA ILE A 116 -22.20 -5.14 -29.25
C ILE A 116 -22.19 -6.63 -29.61
#